data_AF-A0A1M6Y7N3-F1
#
_entry.id   AF-A0A1M6Y7N3-F1
#
_cell.length_a   1.000
_cell.length_b   1.000
_cell.length_c   1.000
_cell.angle_alpha   90.00
_cell.angle_beta   90.00
_cell.angle_gamma   90.00
#
_symmetry.space_group_name_H-M   'P 1'
#
loop_
_entity.id
_entity.type
_entity.pdbx_description
1 polymer ?
#
loop_
_entity_poly.entity_id
_entity_poly.type
_entity_poly.pdbx_seq_one_letter_code
_entity_poly.pdbx_strand_id
1 'polypeptide(L)'
;MLRGIITDDTKTKIGKDFYDRYYYKYNDIGINAEKIVTIGEEYSFARNTAITVSVDNEVIYEFLARPDDEFLDAVAEESVNATFTYFKEKEKHRKYFTQY
;
A
#
# COMPACT_ATOMS: atom_id res chain seq x y z
N MET A 1 -19.64 -6.63 7.22
CA MET A 1 -19.01 -6.07 6.01
C MET A 1 -17.54 -6.43 6.06
N LEU A 2 -16.94 -6.90 4.94
CA LEU A 2 -15.49 -7.13 4.89
C LEU A 2 -14.76 -5.78 4.91
N ARG A 3 -13.63 -5.72 5.60
CA ARG A 3 -12.75 -4.55 5.78
C ARG A 3 -11.31 -5.03 5.90
N GLY A 4 -10.33 -4.15 5.69
CA GLY A 4 -8.90 -4.48 5.76
C GLY A 4 -8.44 -5.40 4.64
N ILE A 5 -9.07 -5.32 3.46
CA ILE A 5 -8.73 -6.18 2.32
C ILE A 5 -7.51 -5.60 1.62
N ILE A 6 -6.50 -6.45 1.40
CA ILE A 6 -5.29 -6.15 0.63
C ILE A 6 -5.18 -7.17 -0.50
N THR A 7 -5.03 -6.71 -1.75
CA THR A 7 -4.85 -7.57 -2.93
C THR A 7 -3.42 -7.52 -3.45
N ASP A 8 -2.94 -8.66 -3.94
CA ASP A 8 -1.61 -8.86 -4.53
C ASP A 8 -1.72 -8.97 -6.06
N ASP A 9 -1.31 -7.92 -6.76
CA ASP A 9 -1.19 -7.89 -8.23
C ASP A 9 0.29 -7.88 -8.67
N THR A 10 1.20 -8.32 -7.80
CA THR A 10 2.63 -8.41 -8.10
C THR A 10 2.96 -9.63 -8.96
N LYS A 11 4.06 -9.56 -9.70
CA LYS A 11 4.43 -10.59 -10.70
C LYS A 11 5.79 -11.20 -10.41
N THR A 12 6.69 -10.42 -9.81
CA THR A 12 8.05 -10.85 -9.48
C THR A 12 8.16 -11.34 -8.06
N LYS A 13 9.23 -12.09 -7.77
CA LYS A 13 9.58 -12.47 -6.40
C LYS A 13 9.76 -11.24 -5.50
N ILE A 14 10.39 -10.19 -6.00
CA ILE A 14 10.63 -8.96 -5.21
C ILE A 14 9.30 -8.28 -4.86
N GLY A 15 8.37 -8.20 -5.81
CA GLY A 15 7.02 -7.70 -5.56
C GLY A 15 6.29 -8.51 -4.50
N LYS A 16 6.36 -9.84 -4.58
CA LYS A 16 5.75 -10.73 -3.58
C LYS A 16 6.39 -10.59 -2.19
N ASP A 17 7.71 -10.52 -2.13
CA ASP A 17 8.47 -10.33 -0.90
C ASP A 17 8.15 -8.96 -0.26
N PHE A 18 7.81 -7.94 -1.06
CA PHE A 18 7.28 -6.67 -0.55
C PHE A 18 5.83 -6.81 -0.07
N TYR A 19 4.95 -7.48 -0.82
CA TYR A 19 3.55 -7.71 -0.44
C TYR A 19 3.45 -8.35 0.96
N ASP A 20 4.24 -9.40 1.22
CA ASP A 20 4.21 -10.11 2.50
C ASP A 20 4.61 -9.19 3.67
N ARG A 21 5.64 -8.35 3.47
CA ARG A 21 6.09 -7.36 4.46
C ARG A 21 5.04 -6.28 4.70
N TYR A 22 4.48 -5.73 3.63
CA TYR A 22 3.42 -4.74 3.69
C TYR A 22 2.21 -5.29 4.45
N TYR A 23 1.77 -6.51 4.08
CA TYR A 23 0.63 -7.19 4.70
C TYR A 23 0.85 -7.35 6.21
N TYR A 24 2.03 -7.82 6.63
CA TYR A 24 2.35 -7.97 8.05
C TYR A 24 2.27 -6.63 8.78
N LYS A 25 2.96 -5.60 8.27
CA LYS A 25 2.98 -4.26 8.90
C LYS A 25 1.60 -3.61 8.93
N TYR A 26 0.81 -3.72 7.86
CA TYR A 26 -0.56 -3.19 7.79
C TYR A 26 -1.47 -3.80 8.86
N ASN A 27 -1.37 -5.12 9.07
CA ASN A 27 -2.14 -5.82 10.09
C ASN A 27 -1.67 -5.47 11.51
N ASP A 28 -0.36 -5.32 11.72
CA ASP A 28 0.23 -4.96 13.02
C ASP A 28 -0.30 -3.60 13.52
N ILE A 29 -0.38 -2.60 12.63
CA ILE A 29 -0.95 -1.29 12.98
C ILE A 29 -2.49 -1.27 13.05
N GLY A 30 -3.15 -2.36 12.67
CA GLY A 30 -4.60 -2.54 12.81
C GLY A 30 -5.44 -1.64 11.90
N ILE A 31 -4.97 -1.31 10.68
CA ILE A 31 -5.82 -0.58 9.72
C ILE A 31 -7.02 -1.47 9.35
N ASN A 32 -8.22 -0.99 9.67
CA ASN A 32 -9.48 -1.68 9.36
C ASN A 32 -10.35 -0.85 8.41
N ALA A 33 -9.78 -0.47 7.26
CA ALA A 33 -10.44 0.40 6.29
C ALA A 33 -11.48 -0.37 5.45
N GLU A 34 -12.54 0.32 5.01
CA GLU A 34 -13.56 -0.25 4.11
C GLU A 34 -13.10 -0.36 2.65
N LYS A 35 -12.10 0.44 2.28
CA LYS A 35 -11.55 0.47 0.93
C LYS A 35 -10.49 -0.62 0.76
N ILE A 36 -10.35 -1.11 -0.46
CA ILE A 36 -9.37 -2.13 -0.82
C ILE A 36 -8.02 -1.45 -1.09
N VAL A 37 -6.96 -2.02 -0.51
CA VAL A 37 -5.58 -1.64 -0.85
C VAL A 37 -5.06 -2.65 -1.88
N THR A 38 -4.48 -2.17 -2.97
CA THR A 38 -3.85 -3.01 -3.99
C THR A 38 -2.37 -2.75 -4.03
N ILE A 39 -1.58 -3.83 -3.93
CA ILE A 39 -0.15 -3.82 -4.18
C ILE A 39 0.08 -4.26 -5.63
N GLY A 40 0.47 -3.32 -6.47
CA GLY A 40 0.64 -3.51 -7.91
C GLY A 40 2.10 -3.56 -8.34
N GLU A 41 2.35 -4.17 -9.49
CA GLU A 41 3.66 -4.18 -10.13
C GLU A 41 3.56 -3.81 -11.62
N GLU A 42 4.24 -2.72 -11.97
CA GLU A 42 4.30 -2.19 -13.33
C GLU A 42 5.71 -2.32 -13.93
N TYR A 43 5.77 -2.63 -15.22
CA TYR A 43 7.04 -2.60 -15.95
C TYR A 43 7.44 -1.14 -16.16
N SER A 44 8.57 -0.75 -15.56
CA SER A 44 9.14 0.57 -15.77
C SER A 44 10.06 0.55 -17.00
N PHE A 45 10.54 1.73 -17.41
CA PHE A 45 11.48 1.85 -18.51
C PHE A 45 12.79 1.08 -18.19
N ALA A 46 13.32 0.33 -19.16
CA ALA A 46 14.43 -0.63 -19.03
C ALA A 46 14.04 -1.97 -18.32
N ARG A 47 15.01 -2.63 -17.66
CA ARG A 47 14.81 -3.92 -16.94
C ARG A 47 14.34 -3.74 -15.49
N ASN A 48 13.86 -2.56 -15.13
CA ASN A 48 13.41 -2.25 -13.77
C ASN A 48 11.88 -2.38 -13.67
N THR A 49 11.39 -2.70 -12.48
CA THR A 49 9.96 -2.73 -12.18
C THR A 49 9.64 -1.75 -11.06
N ALA A 50 8.49 -1.10 -11.14
CA ALA A 50 7.95 -0.24 -10.10
C ALA A 50 6.87 -1.01 -9.33
N ILE A 51 6.89 -0.87 -8.01
CA ILE A 51 5.86 -1.38 -7.13
C ILE A 51 5.00 -0.19 -6.70
N THR A 52 3.68 -0.36 -6.77
CA THR A 52 2.70 0.66 -6.42
C THR A 52 1.83 0.18 -5.26
N VAL A 53 1.46 1.11 -4.38
CA VAL A 53 0.42 0.91 -3.38
C VAL A 53 -0.72 1.85 -3.73
N SER A 54 -1.90 1.28 -3.95
CA SER A 54 -3.07 2.05 -4.36
C SER A 54 -4.30 1.76 -3.50
N VAL A 55 -5.18 2.75 -3.41
CA VAL A 55 -6.46 2.64 -2.69
C VAL A 55 -7.57 3.07 -3.64
N ASP A 56 -8.51 2.16 -3.97
CA ASP A 56 -9.56 2.39 -4.97
C ASP A 56 -9.03 3.02 -6.29
N ASN A 57 -7.92 2.50 -6.81
CA ASN A 57 -7.21 2.97 -8.02
C ASN A 57 -6.45 4.30 -7.90
N GLU A 58 -6.37 4.91 -6.72
CA GLU A 58 -5.49 6.06 -6.47
C GLU A 58 -4.13 5.56 -5.97
N VAL A 59 -3.05 5.76 -6.73
CA VAL A 59 -1.69 5.43 -6.28
C VAL A 59 -1.28 6.41 -5.19
N ILE A 60 -1.01 5.89 -3.99
CA ILE A 60 -0.63 6.68 -2.82
C ILE A 60 0.87 6.58 -2.50
N TYR A 61 1.55 5.58 -3.04
CA TYR A 61 2.98 5.36 -2.88
C TYR A 61 3.53 4.53 -4.05
N GLU A 62 4.73 4.85 -4.51
CA GLU A 62 5.42 4.15 -5.61
C GLU A 62 6.93 4.15 -5.36
N PHE A 63 7.59 3.04 -5.70
CA PHE A 63 9.05 2.94 -5.68
C PHE A 63 9.58 1.95 -6.71
N LEU A 64 10.85 2.10 -7.09
CA LEU A 64 11.54 1.12 -7.93
C LEU A 64 11.99 -0.09 -7.09
N ALA A 65 11.62 -1.28 -7.53
CA ALA A 65 11.92 -2.52 -6.83
C ALA A 65 13.43 -2.78 -6.77
N ARG A 66 13.92 -3.19 -5.59
CA ARG A 66 15.30 -3.59 -5.34
C ARG A 66 15.30 -4.84 -4.46
N PRO A 67 16.21 -5.81 -4.68
CA PRO A 67 16.23 -7.07 -3.93
C PRO A 67 16.84 -6.96 -2.53
N ASP A 68 17.14 -5.74 -2.07
CA ASP A 68 17.80 -5.51 -0.79
C ASP A 68 16.76 -5.56 0.35
N ASP A 69 16.99 -6.40 1.36
CA ASP A 69 16.01 -6.66 2.41
C ASP A 69 15.76 -5.43 3.31
N GLU A 70 16.82 -4.68 3.65
CA GLU A 70 16.70 -3.45 4.45
C GLU A 70 15.87 -2.41 3.70
N PHE A 71 16.11 -2.27 2.39
CA PHE A 71 15.32 -1.42 1.53
C PHE A 71 13.84 -1.85 1.48
N LEU A 72 13.56 -3.14 1.30
CA LEU A 72 12.20 -3.66 1.24
C LEU A 72 11.44 -3.47 2.56
N ASP A 73 12.11 -3.64 3.69
CA ASP A 73 11.52 -3.37 5.01
C ASP A 73 11.23 -1.88 5.22
N ALA A 74 12.14 -0.99 4.79
CA ALA A 74 11.97 0.45 4.89
C ALA A 74 10.78 0.94 4.05
N VAL A 75 10.71 0.57 2.76
CA VAL A 75 9.61 0.99 1.89
C VAL A 75 8.27 0.36 2.29
N ALA A 76 8.27 -0.83 2.90
CA ALA A 76 7.06 -1.42 3.48
C ALA A 76 6.55 -0.60 4.67
N GLU A 77 7.45 -0.11 5.53
CA GLU A 77 7.06 0.78 6.62
C GLU A 77 6.55 2.13 6.14
N GLU A 78 7.25 2.76 5.20
CA GLU A 78 6.85 4.05 4.62
C GLU A 78 5.48 3.96 3.92
N SER A 79 5.25 2.91 3.13
CA SER A 79 4.00 2.73 2.39
C SER A 79 2.80 2.41 3.30
N VAL A 80 3.00 1.66 4.37
CA VAL A 80 1.96 1.42 5.39
C VAL A 80 1.61 2.72 6.12
N ASN A 81 2.60 3.55 6.46
CA ASN A 81 2.38 4.87 7.05
C ASN A 81 1.65 5.84 6.09
N ALA A 82 1.97 5.80 4.80
CA ALA A 82 1.25 6.56 3.78
C ALA A 82 -0.22 6.12 3.70
N THR A 83 -0.47 4.80 3.77
CA THR A 83 -1.82 4.23 3.76
C THR A 83 -2.63 4.65 4.98
N PHE A 84 -2.03 4.59 6.17
CA PHE A 84 -2.64 5.07 7.40
C PHE A 84 -3.05 6.54 7.31
N THR A 85 -2.12 7.37 6.81
CA THR A 85 -2.33 8.82 6.66
C THR A 85 -3.47 9.10 5.68
N TYR A 86 -3.47 8.43 4.52
CA TYR A 86 -4.52 8.55 3.52
C TYR A 86 -5.91 8.25 4.11
N PHE A 87 -6.06 7.15 4.85
CA PHE A 87 -7.35 6.81 5.45
C PHE A 87 -7.78 7.80 6.55
N LYS A 88 -6.83 8.26 7.36
CA LYS A 88 -7.09 9.26 8.42
C LYS A 88 -7.58 10.59 7.83
N GLU A 89 -7.00 11.02 6.72
CA GLU A 89 -7.43 12.23 6.02
C GLU A 89 -8.83 12.08 5.43
N LYS A 90 -9.11 10.97 4.73
CA LYS A 90 -10.47 10.72 4.19
C LYS A 90 -11.52 10.62 5.30
N GLU A 91 -11.19 10.05 6.47
CA GLU A 91 -12.11 10.03 7.61
C GLU A 91 -12.41 11.44 8.13
N LYS A 92 -11.39 12.30 8.28
CA LYS A 92 -11.60 13.70 8.68
C LYS A 92 -12.51 14.43 7.69
N HIS A 93 -12.24 14.31 6.39
CA HIS A 93 -13.05 14.94 5.34
C HIS A 93 -14.52 14.49 5.39
N ARG A 94 -14.80 13.20 5.64
CA ARG A 94 -16.18 12.71 5.82
C ARG A 94 -16.88 13.37 7.01
N LYS A 95 -16.21 13.46 8.17
CA LYS A 95 -16.80 14.06 9.39
C LYS A 95 -17.17 15.53 9.21
N TYR A 96 -16.36 16.31 8.49
CA TYR A 96 -16.68 17.70 8.18
C TYR A 96 -17.94 17.85 7.32
N PHE A 97 -18.19 16.93 6.38
CA PHE A 97 -19.34 17.01 5.48
C PHE A 97 -20.65 16.56 6.14
N THR A 98 -20.60 15.66 7.12
CA THR A 98 -21.78 15.17 7.85
C THR A 98 -22.28 16.13 8.95
N GLN A 99 -21.57 17.24 9.21
CA GLN A 99 -21.91 18.19 10.28
C GLN A 99 -22.75 19.40 9.81
N TYR A 100 -23.26 19.38 8.56
CA TYR A 100 -24.14 20.42 8.00
C TYR A 100 -25.55 19.90 7.74
#